data_AF-A0A7J2PP32-F1
#
_entry.id   AF-A0A7J2PP32-F1
#
_cell.length_a   1.000
_cell.length_b   1.000
_cell.length_c   1.000
_cell.angle_alpha   90.00
_cell.angle_beta   90.00
_cell.angle_gamma   90.00
#
_symmetry.space_group_name_H-M   'P 1'
#
loop_
_entity.id
_entity.type
_entity.pdbx_description
1 polymer ?
#
loop_
_entity_poly.entity_id
_entity_poly.type
_entity_poly.pdbx_seq_one_letter_code
_entity_poly.pdbx_strand_id
1 'polypeptide(L)'
;MVKYYKRNGAMKLLTISSGFLGLMYCFWGILGMHFTYNSLLNLFTQIFDLDGYLGYILGMFIAALTLLVAFKPGDPLPWHWLLLLMFSILLMTFVHVIAGFPIFVAGIIGLFSVV
;
A
#
# COMPACT_ATOMS: atom_id res chain seq x y z
N MET A 1 32.55 -0.21 12.64
CA MET A 1 31.81 1.02 13.03
C MET A 1 30.87 1.39 11.89
N VAL A 2 29.58 1.09 12.02
CA VAL A 2 28.60 1.40 10.97
C VAL A 2 28.25 2.88 11.10
N LYS A 3 28.65 3.70 10.12
CA LYS A 3 28.40 5.15 10.09
C LYS A 3 26.89 5.40 10.09
N TYR A 4 26.32 5.76 11.24
CA TYR A 4 24.96 6.26 11.34
C TYR A 4 24.85 7.56 10.55
N TYR A 5 24.09 7.49 9.46
CA TYR A 5 24.01 8.49 8.41
C TYR A 5 23.38 9.77 8.97
N LYS A 6 24.16 10.87 9.05
CA LYS A 6 23.71 12.23 9.46
C LYS A 6 22.54 12.76 8.61
N ARG A 7 22.27 12.13 7.44
CA ARG A 7 21.13 12.37 6.53
C ARG A 7 19.86 11.55 6.84
N ASN A 8 19.84 10.75 7.91
CA ASN A 8 18.68 9.95 8.30
C ASN A 8 17.48 10.81 8.73
N GLY A 9 17.71 11.99 9.32
CA GLY A 9 16.63 12.87 9.76
C GLY A 9 15.77 13.35 8.60
N ALA A 10 16.39 13.90 7.55
CA ALA A 10 15.70 14.41 6.37
C ALA A 10 14.97 13.30 5.59
N MET A 11 15.59 12.12 5.44
CA MET A 11 14.92 10.99 4.79
C MET A 11 13.71 10.52 5.57
N LYS A 12 13.83 10.34 6.90
CA LYS A 12 12.68 9.98 7.73
C LYS A 12 11.54 11.00 7.62
N LEU A 13 11.87 12.28 7.62
CA LEU A 13 10.88 13.36 7.53
C LEU A 13 10.15 13.33 6.19
N LEU A 14 10.88 13.13 5.08
CA LEU A 14 10.29 12.97 3.74
C LEU A 14 9.41 11.72 3.62
N THR A 15 9.80 10.60 4.23
CA THR A 15 9.00 9.36 4.20
C THR A 15 7.75 9.47 5.07
N ILE A 16 7.85 10.14 6.23
CA ILE A 16 6.69 10.39 7.09
C ILE A 16 5.71 11.35 6.41
N SER A 17 6.22 12.43 5.81
CA SER A 17 5.36 13.40 5.12
C SER A 17 4.69 12.80 3.89
N SER A 18 5.39 11.96 3.11
CA SER A 18 4.79 11.28 1.96
C SER A 18 3.76 10.23 2.36
N GLY A 19 4.02 9.44 3.41
CA GLY A 19 3.04 8.50 3.96
C GLY A 19 1.79 9.20 4.47
N PHE A 20 1.95 10.33 5.16
CA PHE A 20 0.83 11.13 5.67
C PHE A 20 0.00 11.77 4.54
N LEU A 21 0.66 12.37 3.55
CA LEU A 21 -0.02 12.93 2.36
C LEU A 21 -0.73 11.83 1.56
N GLY A 22 -0.12 10.65 1.42
CA GLY A 22 -0.73 9.49 0.76
C GLY A 22 -2.00 9.03 1.47
N LEU A 23 -1.99 8.96 2.81
CA LEU A 23 -3.20 8.66 3.59
C LEU A 23 -4.28 9.71 3.37
N MET A 24 -3.95 11.01 3.49
CA MET A 24 -4.94 12.08 3.29
C MET A 24 -5.56 12.03 1.88
N TYR A 25 -4.75 11.78 0.85
CA TYR A 25 -5.22 11.66 -0.53
C TYR A 25 -6.18 10.46 -0.69
N CYS A 26 -5.84 9.31 -0.11
CA CYS A 26 -6.72 8.14 -0.17
C CYS A 26 -8.03 8.36 0.59
N PHE A 27 -7.99 9.01 1.76
CA PHE A 27 -9.18 9.39 2.51
C PHE A 27 -10.09 10.33 1.71
N TRP A 28 -9.51 11.31 1.01
CA TRP A 28 -10.26 12.23 0.17
C TRP A 28 -10.89 11.53 -1.04
N GLY A 29 -10.16 10.60 -1.65
CA GLY A 29 -10.65 9.77 -2.74
C GLY A 29 -11.86 8.93 -2.35
N ILE A 30 -11.83 8.30 -1.17
CA ILE A 30 -12.96 7.54 -0.64
C ILE A 30 -14.17 8.46 -0.34
N LEU A 31 -13.94 9.64 0.24
CA LEU A 31 -15.01 10.60 0.56
C LEU A 31 -15.66 11.20 -0.69
N GLY A 32 -14.93 11.31 -1.80
CA GLY A 32 -15.44 11.81 -3.07
C GLY A 32 -16.29 10.80 -3.87
N MET A 33 -16.36 9.55 -3.44
CA MET A 33 -17.14 8.53 -4.14
C MET A 33 -18.63 8.63 -3.81
N HIS A 34 -19.42 8.99 -4.81
CA HIS A 34 -20.87 8.85 -4.77
C HIS A 34 -21.25 7.39 -4.98
N PHE A 35 -21.72 6.75 -3.91
CA PHE A 35 -22.26 5.41 -4.02
C PHE A 35 -23.69 5.43 -4.54
N THR A 36 -23.94 4.73 -5.64
CA THR A 36 -25.28 4.49 -6.18
C THR A 36 -25.60 3.00 -6.05
N TYR A 37 -26.25 2.60 -4.96
CA TYR A 37 -26.56 1.20 -4.70
C TYR A 37 -27.97 0.85 -5.20
N ASN A 38 -28.08 0.20 -6.35
CA ASN A 38 -29.36 -0.31 -6.87
C ASN A 38 -29.50 -1.84 -6.76
N SER A 39 -28.42 -2.58 -6.44
CA SER A 39 -28.39 -4.05 -6.43
C SER A 39 -27.16 -4.59 -5.71
N LEU A 40 -27.27 -5.78 -5.09
CA LEU A 40 -26.16 -6.55 -4.49
C LEU A 40 -25.05 -6.88 -5.50
N LEU A 41 -25.42 -7.10 -6.76
CA LEU A 41 -24.47 -7.41 -7.84
C LEU A 41 -23.65 -6.16 -8.23
N ASN A 42 -24.28 -4.98 -8.25
CA ASN A 42 -23.60 -3.71 -8.48
C ASN A 42 -22.62 -3.38 -7.33
N LEU A 43 -22.96 -3.78 -6.10
CA LEU A 43 -22.09 -3.60 -4.94
C LEU A 43 -20.82 -4.45 -5.08
N PHE A 44 -20.96 -5.70 -5.54
CA PHE A 44 -19.82 -6.56 -5.84
C PHE A 44 -18.94 -6.00 -6.97
N THR A 45 -19.53 -5.60 -8.09
CA THR A 45 -18.75 -5.05 -9.21
C THR A 45 -18.06 -3.74 -8.84
N GLN A 46 -18.67 -2.90 -8.00
CA GLN A 46 -18.09 -1.63 -7.56
C GLN A 46 -16.99 -1.81 -6.49
N ILE A 47 -17.06 -2.86 -5.67
CA ILE A 47 -15.97 -3.25 -4.75
C ILE A 47 -14.75 -3.76 -5.54
N PHE A 48 -14.99 -4.53 -6.60
CA PHE A 48 -13.93 -5.06 -7.48
C PHE A 48 -13.52 -4.11 -8.60
N ASP A 49 -14.11 -2.91 -8.64
CA ASP A 49 -13.74 -1.88 -9.59
C ASP A 49 -12.35 -1.35 -9.22
N LEU A 50 -11.38 -1.74 -10.05
CA LEU A 50 -9.96 -1.45 -9.88
C LEU A 50 -9.67 0.05 -9.89
N ASP A 51 -10.47 0.80 -10.64
CA ASP A 51 -10.25 2.22 -10.88
C ASP A 51 -10.69 3.11 -9.71
N GLY A 52 -11.48 2.57 -8.79
CA GLY A 52 -12.02 3.30 -7.67
C GLY A 52 -11.58 2.74 -6.33
N TYR A 53 -12.41 1.88 -5.77
CA TYR A 53 -12.40 1.60 -4.34
C TYR A 53 -11.22 0.72 -3.90
N LEU A 54 -10.95 -0.33 -4.68
CA LEU A 54 -9.86 -1.26 -4.39
C LEU A 54 -8.50 -0.55 -4.48
N GLY A 55 -8.35 0.37 -5.43
CA GLY A 55 -7.15 1.21 -5.58
C GLY A 55 -6.87 2.09 -4.35
N TYR A 56 -7.89 2.76 -3.80
CA TYR A 56 -7.70 3.59 -2.59
C TYR A 56 -7.38 2.76 -1.34
N ILE A 57 -7.97 1.56 -1.20
CA ILE A 57 -7.66 0.65 -0.09
C ILE A 57 -6.20 0.18 -0.18
N LEU A 58 -5.76 -0.27 -1.35
CA LEU A 58 -4.38 -0.69 -1.58
C LEU A 58 -3.41 0.48 -1.39
N GLY A 59 -3.79 1.67 -1.82
CA GLY A 59 -3.04 2.91 -1.60
C GLY A 59 -2.86 3.23 -0.11
N MET A 60 -3.91 3.09 0.70
CA MET A 60 -3.81 3.23 2.16
C MET A 60 -2.87 2.18 2.77
N PHE A 61 -2.90 0.94 2.27
CA PHE A 61 -2.02 -0.11 2.74
C PHE A 61 -0.54 0.22 2.46
N ILE A 62 -0.23 0.75 1.28
CA ILE A 62 1.13 1.22 0.95
C ILE A 62 1.53 2.38 1.87
N ALA A 63 0.64 3.36 2.09
CA ALA A 63 0.93 4.50 2.94
C ALA A 63 1.16 4.10 4.41
N ALA A 64 0.49 3.06 4.89
CA ALA A 64 0.75 2.49 6.20
C ALA A 64 2.12 1.79 6.27
N LEU A 65 2.48 1.01 5.24
CA LEU A 65 3.79 0.36 5.15
C LEU A 65 4.94 1.38 5.09
N THR A 66 4.80 2.47 4.34
CA THR A 66 5.81 3.52 4.26
C THR A 66 6.01 4.23 5.61
N LEU A 67 4.94 4.47 6.37
CA LEU A 67 5.03 4.98 7.73
C LEU A 67 5.72 3.99 8.68
N LEU A 68 5.39 2.69 8.58
CA LEU A 68 5.99 1.64 9.42
C LEU A 68 7.52 1.55 9.20
N VAL A 69 7.96 1.58 7.93
CA VAL A 69 9.39 1.64 7.56
C VAL A 69 10.07 2.88 8.14
N ALA A 70 9.39 4.03 8.13
CA ALA A 70 9.95 5.27 8.67
C ALA A 70 10.08 5.27 10.20
N PHE A 71 9.14 4.65 10.92
CA PHE A 71 9.16 4.56 12.38
C PHE A 71 10.15 3.51 12.92
N LYS A 72 10.35 2.39 12.21
CA LYS A 72 11.24 1.30 12.66
C LYS A 72 12.42 1.04 11.69
N PRO A 73 13.35 1.99 11.51
CA PRO A 73 14.47 1.88 10.57
C PRO A 73 15.57 0.89 10.99
N GLY A 74 15.50 0.34 12.21
CA GLY A 74 16.50 -0.57 12.78
C GLY A 74 16.25 -2.05 12.50
N ASP A 75 15.00 -2.42 12.18
CA ASP A 75 14.60 -3.76 11.76
C ASP A 75 14.07 -3.68 10.32
N PRO A 76 14.96 -3.82 9.31
CA PRO A 76 14.53 -3.71 7.93
C PRO A 76 13.59 -4.86 7.58
N LEU A 77 12.39 -4.51 7.10
CA LEU A 77 11.49 -5.47 6.47
C LEU A 77 12.21 -6.23 5.35
N PRO A 78 11.93 -7.53 5.16
CA PRO A 78 12.59 -8.32 4.13
C PRO A 78 12.34 -7.73 2.74
N TRP A 79 13.39 -7.15 2.15
CA TRP A 79 13.31 -6.29 0.97
C TRP A 79 12.66 -6.94 -0.24
N HIS A 80 12.95 -8.23 -0.49
CA HIS A 80 12.40 -8.97 -1.61
C HIS A 80 10.88 -9.16 -1.52
N TRP A 81 10.36 -9.41 -0.32
CA TRP A 81 8.91 -9.56 -0.09
C TRP A 81 8.18 -8.22 -0.14
N LEU A 82 8.80 -7.15 0.35
CA LEU A 82 8.27 -5.80 0.23
C LEU A 82 8.17 -5.36 -1.24
N LEU A 83 9.19 -5.64 -2.06
CA LEU A 83 9.15 -5.39 -3.50
C LEU A 83 8.08 -6.19 -4.22
N LEU A 84 7.95 -7.49 -3.90
CA LEU A 84 6.87 -8.33 -4.45
C LEU A 84 5.49 -7.77 -4.09
N LEU A 85 5.32 -7.28 -2.87
CA LEU A 85 4.09 -6.64 -2.42
C LEU A 85 3.81 -5.34 -3.22
N MET A 86 4.83 -4.49 -3.42
CA MET A 86 4.67 -3.28 -4.24
C MET A 86 4.34 -3.59 -5.71
N PHE A 87 5.05 -4.55 -6.32
CA PHE A 87 4.78 -4.97 -7.70
C PHE A 87 3.41 -5.62 -7.84
N SER A 88 2.97 -6.37 -6.83
CA SER A 88 1.63 -6.93 -6.81
C SER A 88 0.55 -5.86 -6.83
N ILE A 89 0.74 -4.77 -6.08
CA ILE A 89 -0.23 -3.67 -6.06
C ILE A 89 -0.23 -2.96 -7.41
N LEU A 90 0.96 -2.72 -8.00
CA LEU A 90 1.05 -2.19 -9.36
C LEU A 90 0.33 -3.09 -10.38
N LEU A 91 0.48 -4.41 -10.29
CA LEU A 91 -0.19 -5.36 -11.19
C LEU A 91 -1.71 -5.35 -11.00
N MET A 92 -2.19 -5.21 -9.76
CA MET A 92 -3.62 -5.04 -9.53
C MET A 92 -4.10 -3.76 -10.20
N THR A 93 -3.46 -2.62 -9.94
CA THR A 93 -3.90 -1.31 -10.45
C THR A 93 -3.80 -1.18 -11.97
N PHE A 94 -2.71 -1.64 -12.59
CA PHE A 94 -2.44 -1.37 -14.02
C PHE A 94 -2.77 -2.53 -14.97
N VAL A 95 -2.97 -3.75 -14.46
CA VAL A 95 -3.16 -4.94 -15.30
C VAL A 95 -4.48 -5.64 -15.00
N HIS A 96 -4.58 -6.33 -13.86
CA HIS A 96 -5.79 -7.03 -13.44
C HIS A 96 -5.65 -7.56 -12.01
N VAL A 97 -6.75 -7.51 -11.22
CA VAL A 97 -6.79 -8.04 -9.84
C VAL A 97 -6.30 -9.48 -9.78
N ILE A 98 -6.75 -10.33 -10.71
CA ILE A 98 -6.49 -11.77 -10.72
C ILE A 98 -4.99 -12.06 -10.88
N ALA A 99 -4.28 -11.25 -11.66
CA ALA A 99 -2.84 -11.40 -11.86
C ALA A 99 -2.03 -10.97 -10.64
N GLY A 100 -2.47 -9.92 -9.95
CA GLY A 100 -1.81 -9.42 -8.74
C GLY A 100 -2.12 -10.24 -7.48
N PHE A 101 -3.34 -10.75 -7.32
CA PHE A 101 -3.81 -11.41 -6.09
C PHE A 101 -2.89 -12.50 -5.53
N PRO A 102 -2.42 -13.50 -6.30
CA PRO A 102 -1.54 -14.53 -5.76
C PRO A 102 -0.19 -13.96 -5.29
N ILE A 103 0.32 -12.93 -5.96
CA ILE A 103 1.58 -12.25 -5.59
C ILE A 103 1.38 -11.42 -4.32
N PHE A 104 0.21 -10.80 -4.16
CA PHE A 104 -0.15 -10.03 -2.96
C PHE A 104 -0.16 -10.92 -1.72
N VAL A 105 -0.82 -12.07 -1.82
CA VAL A 105 -0.89 -13.06 -0.74
C VAL A 105 0.51 -13.60 -0.42
N ALA A 106 1.29 -13.97 -1.44
CA ALA A 106 2.67 -14.41 -1.25
C ALA A 106 3.54 -13.33 -0.59
N GLY A 107 3.38 -12.06 -1.00
CA GLY A 107 4.08 -10.91 -0.43
C GLY A 107 3.76 -10.71 1.06
N ILE A 108 2.48 -10.81 1.45
CA ILE A 108 2.06 -10.73 2.86
C ILE A 108 2.65 -11.88 3.67
N ILE A 109 2.48 -13.13 3.21
CA ILE A 109 2.98 -14.31 3.92
C ILE A 109 4.50 -14.21 4.11
N GLY A 110 5.23 -13.83 3.07
CA GLY A 110 6.68 -13.67 3.11
C GLY A 110 7.16 -12.52 4.01
N LEU A 111 6.36 -11.46 4.15
CA LEU A 111 6.66 -10.35 5.05
C LEU A 111 6.56 -10.79 6.52
N PHE A 112 5.60 -11.67 6.85
CA PHE A 112 5.37 -12.16 8.21
C PHE A 112 6.14 -13.44 8.56
N SER A 113 6.66 -14.18 7.58
CA SER A 113 7.43 -15.41 7.84
C SER A 113 8.91 -15.16 8.15
N VAL A 114 9.41 -13.96 7.89
CA VAL A 114 10.81 -13.56 8.10
C VAL A 114 10.96 -12.64 9.33
N VAL A 115 9.84 -12.18 9.91
CA VAL A 115 9.77 -11.43 11.18
C VAL A 115 9.65 -12.41 12.33
#